data_AF-A0A914GZR6-F1
#
_entry.id   AF-A0A914GZR6-F1
#
_cell.length_a   1.000
_cell.length_b   1.000
_cell.length_c   1.000
_cell.angle_alpha   90.00
_cell.angle_beta   90.00
_cell.angle_gamma   90.00
#
_symmetry.space_group_name_H-M   'P 1'
#
loop_
_entity.id
_entity.type
_entity.pdbx_description
1 polymer ?
#
loop_
_entity_poly.entity_id
_entity_poly.type
_entity_poly.pdbx_seq_one_letter_code
_entity_poly.pdbx_strand_id
1 'polypeptide(L)'
;MGATHSNLVLINSTGPSAKIAGQWDDGPALNCLLNGVERTADQIATWMRCCVRTDNTEQPILLPIASLGMGLSGAEDEGTNRRLLAYLKAQHGDLAHTFLLTSDSANGEIFGVGGWGHLIGDGGGGFWVTMRAIKRIFDAEDGLLLSVDLGIDNDSAQIVEVKKALLEHFALESKLGLLDILYNPNFNKSLVASFCKKLSEVADGGDAFAAELFSDAGKALAQHLVSISRHCDAEMLKELPVVVIGSVFKSWHFMKSGFERHMNEANAAMLTKLDRRIYRIVLYQLECSSAVGAAILGAKQTNCETTTICSFGVLQSKKVFEEFNF
;
A
#
# COMPACT_ATOMS: atom_id res chain seq x y z
N MET A 1 -6.00 -6.65 4.90
CA MET A 1 -4.84 -6.71 5.82
C MET A 1 -3.61 -6.18 5.11
N GLY A 2 -2.97 -5.15 5.67
CA GLY A 2 -1.85 -4.47 5.04
C GLY A 2 -0.50 -4.90 5.61
N ALA A 3 0.57 -4.45 4.95
CA ALA A 3 1.95 -4.72 5.36
C ALA A 3 2.37 -3.95 6.63
N THR A 4 1.70 -2.84 6.96
CA THR A 4 2.04 -1.99 8.13
C THR A 4 0.93 -2.01 9.18
N HIS A 5 -0.32 -1.85 8.75
CA HIS A 5 -1.52 -1.93 9.59
C HIS A 5 -2.59 -2.70 8.84
N SER A 6 -3.52 -3.28 9.58
CA SER A 6 -4.65 -4.03 9.04
C SER A 6 -5.97 -3.43 9.47
N ASN A 7 -6.96 -3.49 8.59
CA ASN A 7 -8.32 -3.04 8.87
C ASN A 7 -9.28 -4.23 8.84
N LEU A 8 -10.24 -4.24 9.75
CA LEU A 8 -11.32 -5.21 9.84
C LEU A 8 -12.65 -4.44 9.79
N VAL A 9 -13.57 -4.88 8.93
CA VAL A 9 -14.94 -4.38 8.90
C VAL A 9 -15.88 -5.57 8.97
N LEU A 10 -16.85 -5.50 9.87
CA LEU A 10 -17.95 -6.46 9.97
C LEU A 10 -19.22 -5.79 9.49
N ILE A 11 -19.92 -6.43 8.57
CA ILE A 11 -21.12 -5.89 7.92
C ILE A 11 -22.28 -6.80 8.25
N ASN A 12 -23.33 -6.22 8.83
CA ASN A 12 -24.60 -6.91 8.99
C ASN A 12 -25.45 -6.69 7.74
N SER A 13 -25.81 -7.78 7.06
CA SER A 13 -26.66 -7.77 5.87
C SER A 13 -28.12 -8.16 6.16
N THR A 14 -28.50 -8.42 7.42
CA THR A 14 -29.89 -8.75 7.77
C THR A 14 -30.74 -7.48 7.80
N GLY A 15 -31.65 -7.34 6.82
CA GLY A 15 -32.60 -6.23 6.73
C GLY A 15 -32.57 -5.51 5.38
N PRO A 16 -33.41 -4.48 5.18
CA PRO A 16 -33.55 -3.78 3.89
C PRO A 16 -32.33 -2.93 3.48
N SER A 17 -31.33 -2.77 4.36
CA SER A 17 -30.08 -2.05 4.07
C SER A 17 -28.95 -2.66 4.89
N ALA A 18 -27.83 -3.01 4.25
CA ALA A 18 -26.64 -3.46 4.97
C ALA A 18 -26.15 -2.34 5.89
N LYS A 19 -25.49 -2.68 7.00
CA LYS A 19 -24.86 -1.69 7.91
C LYS A 19 -23.52 -2.19 8.39
N ILE A 20 -22.57 -1.28 8.59
CA ILE A 20 -21.33 -1.59 9.31
C ILE A 20 -21.71 -1.87 10.76
N ALA A 21 -21.50 -3.11 11.20
CA ALA A 21 -21.72 -3.56 12.57
C ALA A 21 -20.52 -3.22 13.46
N GLY A 22 -19.30 -3.22 12.88
CA GLY A 22 -18.09 -2.79 13.57
C GLY A 22 -16.95 -2.53 12.59
N GLN A 23 -16.06 -1.61 12.94
CA GLN A 23 -14.87 -1.27 12.17
C GLN A 23 -13.67 -1.03 13.10
N TRP A 24 -12.54 -1.62 12.74
CA TRP A 24 -11.27 -1.50 13.45
C TRP A 24 -10.15 -1.25 12.45
N ASP A 25 -9.39 -0.16 12.66
CA ASP A 25 -8.36 0.30 11.73
C ASP A 25 -6.92 0.18 12.28
N ASP A 26 -6.76 -0.34 13.50
CA ASP A 26 -5.45 -0.48 14.18
C ASP A 26 -5.08 -1.95 14.41
N GLY A 27 -5.14 -2.73 13.33
CA GLY A 27 -4.74 -4.14 13.32
C GLY A 27 -3.25 -4.35 13.12
N PRO A 28 -2.73 -5.54 13.50
CA PRO A 28 -1.32 -5.88 13.32
C PRO A 28 -0.92 -5.91 11.83
N ALA A 29 0.39 -5.83 11.57
CA ALA A 29 0.97 -6.11 10.26
C ALA A 29 0.84 -7.61 9.94
N LEU A 30 0.11 -7.94 8.87
CA LEU A 30 -0.28 -9.31 8.52
C LEU A 30 0.16 -9.64 7.10
N ASN A 31 1.45 -9.91 6.92
CA ASN A 31 2.05 -10.31 5.65
C ASN A 31 2.67 -11.70 5.78
N CYS A 32 2.17 -12.66 4.99
CA CYS A 32 2.58 -14.07 5.07
C CYS A 32 4.04 -14.28 4.68
N LEU A 33 4.60 -13.45 3.79
CA LEU A 33 6.01 -13.54 3.39
C LEU A 33 6.97 -13.16 4.53
N LEU A 34 6.53 -12.28 5.43
CA LEU A 34 7.34 -11.83 6.56
C LEU A 34 7.11 -12.69 7.81
N ASN A 35 5.86 -13.06 8.08
CA ASN A 35 5.48 -13.71 9.34
C ASN A 35 5.39 -15.23 9.27
N GLY A 36 5.26 -15.80 8.06
CA GLY A 36 4.84 -17.19 7.84
C GLY A 36 3.31 -17.35 7.88
N VAL A 37 2.82 -18.42 7.25
CA VAL A 37 1.38 -18.65 7.03
C VAL A 37 0.63 -18.90 8.35
N GLU A 38 1.11 -19.85 9.15
CA GLU A 38 0.46 -20.28 10.40
C GLU A 38 0.37 -19.12 11.39
N ARG A 39 1.50 -18.44 11.62
CA ARG A 39 1.55 -17.27 12.51
C ARG A 39 0.61 -16.16 12.05
N THR A 40 0.53 -15.92 10.74
CA THR A 40 -0.39 -14.91 10.18
C THR A 40 -1.84 -15.30 10.44
N ALA A 41 -2.20 -16.57 10.25
CA ALA A 41 -3.53 -17.09 10.55
C ALA A 41 -3.91 -16.93 12.04
N ASP A 42 -3.00 -17.32 12.93
CA ASP A 42 -3.19 -17.22 14.38
C ASP A 42 -3.38 -15.75 14.81
N GLN A 43 -2.61 -14.83 14.21
CA GLN A 43 -2.75 -13.40 14.46
C GLN A 43 -4.07 -12.83 13.95
N ILE A 44 -4.52 -13.22 12.75
CA ILE A 44 -5.85 -12.85 12.22
C ILE A 44 -6.94 -13.30 13.19
N ALA A 45 -6.87 -14.56 13.62
CA ALA A 45 -7.87 -15.15 14.49
C ALA A 45 -7.90 -14.49 15.88
N THR A 46 -6.73 -14.27 16.47
CA THR A 46 -6.59 -13.60 17.75
C THR A 46 -7.16 -12.19 17.68
N TRP A 47 -6.78 -11.43 16.66
CA TRP A 47 -7.23 -10.05 16.49
C TRP A 47 -8.74 -9.96 16.27
N MET A 48 -9.32 -10.81 15.41
CA MET A 48 -10.76 -10.84 15.17
C MET A 48 -11.57 -11.17 16.43
N ARG A 49 -11.13 -12.15 17.23
CA ARG A 49 -11.77 -12.46 18.52
C ARG A 49 -11.62 -11.33 19.53
N CYS A 50 -10.54 -10.56 19.49
CA CYS A 50 -10.40 -9.37 20.32
C CYS A 50 -11.40 -8.28 19.89
N CYS A 51 -11.44 -7.94 18.60
CA CYS A 51 -12.38 -6.95 18.04
C CYS A 51 -13.82 -7.23 18.45
N VAL A 52 -14.29 -8.46 18.21
CA VAL A 52 -15.67 -8.88 18.54
C VAL A 52 -15.94 -8.84 20.05
N ARG A 53 -14.98 -9.20 20.90
CA ARG A 53 -15.14 -9.13 22.37
C ARG A 53 -15.16 -7.71 22.92
N THR A 54 -14.43 -6.80 22.29
CA THR A 54 -14.36 -5.38 22.70
C THR A 54 -15.47 -4.53 22.10
N ASP A 55 -16.35 -5.12 21.29
CA ASP A 55 -17.46 -4.40 20.68
C ASP A 55 -18.53 -4.07 21.74
N ASN A 56 -18.69 -2.78 22.04
CA ASN A 56 -19.63 -2.27 23.05
C ASN A 56 -21.01 -1.93 22.44
N THR A 57 -21.39 -2.58 21.34
CA THR A 57 -22.69 -2.35 20.71
C THR A 57 -23.81 -3.00 21.52
N GLU A 58 -25.03 -2.47 21.40
CA GLU A 58 -26.22 -3.05 22.03
C GLU A 58 -26.53 -4.47 21.53
N GLN A 59 -25.97 -4.85 20.37
CA GLN A 59 -26.12 -6.17 19.76
C GLN A 59 -24.74 -6.81 19.58
N PRO A 60 -24.30 -7.65 20.53
CA PRO A 60 -22.97 -8.24 20.48
C PRO A 60 -22.82 -9.09 19.22
N ILE A 61 -21.67 -8.93 18.56
CA ILE A 61 -21.35 -9.71 17.36
C ILE A 61 -21.05 -11.15 17.78
N LEU A 62 -21.71 -12.11 17.14
CA LEU A 62 -21.53 -13.54 17.43
C LEU A 62 -20.68 -14.20 16.35
N LEU A 63 -19.79 -15.10 16.79
CA LEU A 63 -19.02 -15.99 15.92
C LEU A 63 -19.67 -17.39 15.91
N PRO A 64 -19.55 -18.15 14.81
CA PRO A 64 -18.91 -17.77 13.54
C PRO A 64 -19.76 -16.77 12.72
N ILE A 65 -19.10 -15.88 11.98
CA ILE A 65 -19.79 -15.05 10.96
C ILE A 65 -20.07 -15.87 9.69
N ALA A 66 -20.98 -15.38 8.84
CA ALA A 66 -21.33 -16.06 7.60
C ALA A 66 -20.14 -16.23 6.64
N SER A 67 -19.32 -15.18 6.48
CA SER A 67 -18.12 -15.25 5.66
C SER A 67 -17.05 -14.26 6.13
N LEU A 68 -15.79 -14.66 5.98
CA LEU A 68 -14.62 -13.79 6.15
C LEU A 68 -13.91 -13.65 4.80
N GLY A 69 -14.06 -12.48 4.17
CA GLY A 69 -13.29 -12.10 2.99
C GLY A 69 -12.02 -11.33 3.38
N MET A 70 -10.89 -11.67 2.79
CA MET A 70 -9.59 -11.06 3.07
C MET A 70 -8.93 -10.60 1.77
N GLY A 71 -8.47 -9.35 1.72
CA GLY A 71 -7.42 -8.90 0.80
C GLY A 71 -6.12 -8.79 1.58
N LEU A 72 -5.10 -9.56 1.22
CA LEU A 72 -3.82 -9.65 1.94
C LEU A 72 -2.67 -9.13 1.08
N SER A 73 -1.76 -8.36 1.68
CA SER A 73 -0.47 -8.06 1.07
C SER A 73 0.43 -9.30 1.09
N GLY A 74 1.07 -9.63 -0.03
CA GLY A 74 1.91 -10.83 -0.14
C GLY A 74 1.12 -12.11 -0.48
N ALA A 75 -0.08 -11.97 -1.04
CA ALA A 75 -0.97 -13.08 -1.41
C ALA A 75 -0.94 -13.36 -2.92
N GLU A 76 0.21 -13.16 -3.57
CA GLU A 76 0.38 -13.40 -5.00
C GLU A 76 0.56 -14.88 -5.32
N ASP A 77 1.05 -15.69 -4.37
CA ASP A 77 1.22 -17.13 -4.52
C ASP A 77 -0.04 -17.91 -4.09
N GLU A 78 -0.68 -18.59 -5.05
CA GLU A 78 -1.86 -19.39 -4.78
C GLU A 78 -1.61 -20.55 -3.81
N GLY A 79 -0.39 -21.11 -3.78
CA GLY A 79 -0.03 -22.20 -2.87
C GLY A 79 -0.10 -21.75 -1.40
N THR A 80 0.52 -20.62 -1.11
CA THR A 80 0.51 -19.92 0.17
C THR A 80 -0.92 -19.55 0.56
N ASN A 81 -1.70 -19.02 -0.37
CA ASN A 81 -3.11 -18.67 -0.16
C ASN A 81 -3.96 -19.89 0.22
N ARG A 82 -3.80 -21.01 -0.50
CA ARG A 82 -4.49 -22.28 -0.18
C ARG A 82 -4.09 -22.80 1.19
N ARG A 83 -2.80 -22.75 1.55
CA ARG A 83 -2.30 -23.17 2.87
C ARG A 83 -2.89 -22.30 3.99
N LEU A 84 -2.95 -20.98 3.80
CA LEU A 84 -3.54 -20.06 4.77
C LEU A 84 -5.01 -20.35 5.00
N LEU A 85 -5.79 -20.49 3.92
CA LEU A 85 -7.21 -20.83 4.01
C LEU A 85 -7.44 -22.21 4.66
N ALA A 86 -6.62 -23.20 4.32
CA ALA A 86 -6.71 -24.53 4.92
C ALA A 86 -6.43 -24.50 6.43
N TYR A 87 -5.40 -23.77 6.83
CA TYR A 87 -5.05 -23.61 8.24
C TYR A 87 -6.13 -22.87 9.03
N LEU A 88 -6.64 -21.74 8.50
CA LEU A 88 -7.75 -21.00 9.12
C LEU A 88 -8.99 -21.88 9.31
N LYS A 89 -9.36 -22.67 8.28
CA LYS A 89 -10.50 -23.60 8.39
C LYS A 89 -10.27 -24.68 9.43
N ALA A 90 -9.06 -25.24 9.50
CA ALA A 90 -8.74 -26.34 10.40
C ALA A 90 -8.59 -25.90 11.87
N GLN A 91 -7.93 -24.76 12.12
CA GLN A 91 -7.56 -24.31 13.47
C GLN A 91 -8.48 -23.21 14.01
N HIS A 92 -9.14 -22.47 13.13
CA HIS A 92 -9.94 -21.28 13.48
C HIS A 92 -11.30 -21.25 12.76
N GLY A 93 -11.88 -22.44 12.52
CA GLY A 93 -13.21 -22.57 11.92
C GLY A 93 -14.35 -21.98 12.77
N ASP A 94 -14.06 -21.62 14.02
CA ASP A 94 -14.97 -20.88 14.90
C ASP A 94 -15.20 -19.42 14.45
N LEU A 95 -14.34 -18.86 13.60
CA LEU A 95 -14.46 -17.45 13.19
C LEU A 95 -15.52 -17.23 12.11
N ALA A 96 -15.58 -18.11 11.11
CA ALA A 96 -16.45 -17.93 9.96
C ALA A 96 -16.82 -19.27 9.30
N HIS A 97 -18.02 -19.36 8.73
CA HIS A 97 -18.43 -20.54 7.96
C HIS A 97 -17.68 -20.65 6.62
N THR A 98 -17.46 -19.50 5.96
CA THR A 98 -16.74 -19.43 4.69
C THR A 98 -15.54 -18.50 4.83
N PHE A 99 -14.37 -18.95 4.38
CA PHE A 99 -13.17 -18.12 4.27
C PHE A 99 -12.84 -17.89 2.80
N LEU A 100 -12.63 -16.63 2.44
CA LEU A 100 -12.23 -16.21 1.11
C LEU A 100 -10.98 -15.34 1.21
N LEU A 101 -9.99 -15.65 0.39
CA LEU A 101 -8.81 -14.83 0.19
C LEU A 101 -8.81 -14.39 -1.27
N THR A 102 -8.79 -13.08 -1.51
CA THR A 102 -8.83 -12.52 -2.87
C THR A 102 -7.62 -11.63 -3.09
N SER A 103 -6.94 -11.85 -4.21
CA SER A 103 -6.08 -10.85 -4.85
C SER A 103 -6.91 -10.18 -5.97
N ASP A 104 -7.47 -9.03 -5.65
CA ASP A 104 -7.93 -7.95 -6.55
C ASP A 104 -8.85 -8.20 -7.76
N SER A 105 -9.42 -9.38 -8.03
CA SER A 105 -10.64 -9.42 -8.87
C SER A 105 -11.55 -10.63 -8.70
N ALA A 106 -12.84 -10.41 -8.95
CA ALA A 106 -13.80 -11.44 -9.31
C ALA A 106 -14.12 -11.29 -10.80
N ASN A 107 -13.64 -12.24 -11.62
CA ASN A 107 -13.98 -12.46 -13.03
C ASN A 107 -13.36 -11.50 -14.09
N GLY A 108 -12.02 -11.42 -14.16
CA GLY A 108 -11.31 -10.79 -15.29
C GLY A 108 -9.83 -11.21 -15.38
N GLU A 109 -9.15 -10.82 -16.47
CA GLU A 109 -7.69 -10.91 -16.54
C GLU A 109 -7.05 -9.83 -15.64
N ILE A 110 -6.12 -10.25 -14.79
CA ILE A 110 -5.40 -9.36 -13.88
C ILE A 110 -3.97 -9.19 -14.40
N PHE A 111 -3.56 -7.95 -14.59
CA PHE A 111 -2.18 -7.59 -14.88
C PHE A 111 -1.58 -6.87 -13.67
N GLY A 112 -0.34 -7.23 -13.32
CA GLY A 112 0.40 -6.63 -12.21
C GLY A 112 1.73 -6.06 -12.68
N VAL A 113 2.10 -4.89 -12.14
CA VAL A 113 3.44 -4.30 -12.29
C VAL A 113 3.92 -3.98 -10.89
N GLY A 114 5.14 -4.40 -10.55
CA GLY A 114 5.68 -4.26 -9.20
C GLY A 114 5.03 -5.23 -8.21
N GLY A 115 4.98 -4.85 -6.93
CA GLY A 115 4.43 -5.71 -5.87
C GLY A 115 5.37 -6.81 -5.36
N TRP A 116 6.63 -6.86 -5.83
CA TRP A 116 7.61 -7.90 -5.49
C TRP A 116 8.25 -7.75 -4.09
N GLY A 117 7.66 -6.94 -3.23
CA GLY A 117 8.15 -6.66 -1.90
C GLY A 117 9.43 -5.83 -1.88
N HIS A 118 9.91 -5.59 -0.67
CA HIS A 118 10.89 -4.55 -0.35
C HIS A 118 12.33 -4.85 -0.79
N LEU A 119 12.66 -6.12 -1.05
CA LEU A 119 13.99 -6.52 -1.52
C LEU A 119 14.16 -6.30 -3.03
N ILE A 120 13.07 -6.42 -3.80
CA ILE A 120 13.10 -6.40 -5.26
C ILE A 120 12.48 -5.11 -5.82
N GLY A 121 11.46 -4.57 -5.15
CA GLY A 121 10.63 -3.49 -5.66
C GLY A 121 10.15 -2.49 -4.59
N ASP A 122 8.83 -2.29 -4.53
CA ASP A 122 8.15 -1.26 -3.72
C ASP A 122 8.40 0.20 -4.14
N GLY A 123 8.80 0.42 -5.40
CA GLY A 123 9.00 1.76 -5.97
C GLY A 123 7.82 2.70 -5.70
N GLY A 124 8.10 3.84 -5.06
CA GLY A 124 7.08 4.83 -4.70
C GLY A 124 6.42 4.63 -3.32
N GLY A 125 6.73 3.53 -2.61
CA GLY A 125 6.26 3.30 -1.23
C GLY A 125 7.14 3.96 -0.16
N GLY A 126 6.60 4.11 1.06
CA GLY A 126 7.34 4.78 2.15
C GLY A 126 8.62 4.06 2.60
N PHE A 127 8.64 2.73 2.53
CA PHE A 127 9.88 1.97 2.74
C PHE A 127 10.93 2.30 1.68
N TRP A 128 10.52 2.36 0.41
CA TRP A 128 11.41 2.66 -0.71
C TRP A 128 11.98 4.07 -0.62
N VAL A 129 11.15 5.07 -0.29
CA VAL A 129 11.60 6.46 -0.04
C VAL A 129 12.65 6.49 1.08
N THR A 130 12.40 5.75 2.17
CA THR A 130 13.34 5.65 3.29
C THR A 130 14.67 5.01 2.88
N MET A 131 14.64 3.86 2.19
CA MET A 131 15.86 3.19 1.75
C MET A 131 16.65 4.02 0.74
N ARG A 132 15.96 4.80 -0.10
CA ARG A 132 16.60 5.77 -1.00
C ARG A 132 17.32 6.86 -0.20
N ALA A 133 16.69 7.42 0.83
CA ALA A 133 17.32 8.39 1.72
C ALA A 133 18.58 7.82 2.39
N ILE A 134 18.47 6.61 2.98
CA ILE A 134 19.59 5.92 3.63
C ILE A 134 20.74 5.70 2.64
N LYS A 135 20.44 5.15 1.45
CA LYS A 135 21.46 4.91 0.42
C LYS A 135 22.17 6.20 0.02
N ARG A 136 21.43 7.29 -0.18
CA ARG A 136 22.00 8.59 -0.56
C ARG A 136 22.86 9.21 0.55
N ILE A 137 22.51 9.02 1.82
CA ILE A 137 23.37 9.42 2.95
C ILE A 137 24.70 8.65 2.92
N PHE A 138 24.64 7.33 2.77
CA PHE A 138 25.85 6.50 2.70
C PHE A 138 26.71 6.91 1.51
N ASP A 139 26.11 7.05 0.34
CA ASP A 139 26.82 7.44 -0.88
C ASP A 139 27.49 8.80 -0.77
N ALA A 140 26.81 9.79 -0.17
CA ALA A 140 27.36 11.14 0.00
C ALA A 140 28.62 11.12 0.86
N GLU A 141 28.55 10.44 2.01
CA GLU A 141 29.65 10.40 2.96
C GLU A 141 30.79 9.47 2.56
N ASP A 142 30.50 8.45 1.74
CA ASP A 142 31.50 7.55 1.20
C ASP A 142 32.13 8.11 -0.10
N GLY A 143 31.71 9.31 -0.55
CA GLY A 143 32.23 9.99 -1.74
C GLY A 143 31.76 9.37 -3.07
N LEU A 144 30.66 8.61 -3.07
CA LEU A 144 30.09 7.96 -4.25
C LEU A 144 29.15 8.87 -5.06
N LEU A 145 28.84 10.06 -4.56
CA LEU A 145 28.00 11.04 -5.26
C LEU A 145 28.76 12.04 -6.13
N LEU A 146 30.10 11.94 -6.18
CA LEU A 146 30.97 12.86 -6.91
C LEU A 146 30.43 13.14 -8.32
N SER A 147 29.90 14.35 -8.50
CA SER A 147 29.68 14.90 -9.82
C SER A 147 31.06 15.06 -10.46
N VAL A 148 31.29 14.37 -11.57
CA VAL A 148 32.62 14.27 -12.19
C VAL A 148 33.10 15.59 -12.81
N ASP A 149 32.41 16.72 -12.62
CA ASP A 149 32.70 17.95 -13.39
C ASP A 149 32.69 19.29 -12.65
N LEU A 150 32.41 19.41 -11.35
CA LEU A 150 32.52 20.70 -10.66
C LEU A 150 33.02 20.47 -9.24
N GLY A 151 34.25 20.90 -8.94
CA GLY A 151 34.92 20.77 -7.64
C GLY A 151 34.26 21.56 -6.51
N ILE A 152 33.00 21.24 -6.20
CA ILE A 152 32.22 21.78 -5.11
C ILE A 152 31.76 20.58 -4.27
N ASP A 153 32.29 20.46 -3.05
CA ASP A 153 31.86 19.49 -2.03
C ASP A 153 30.44 19.84 -1.50
N ASN A 154 29.44 19.95 -2.38
CA ASN A 154 28.09 20.41 -2.05
C ASN A 154 27.14 19.25 -1.69
N ASP A 155 27.53 18.00 -1.95
CA ASP A 155 26.66 16.83 -1.75
C ASP A 155 26.45 16.51 -0.26
N SER A 156 27.50 16.72 0.55
CA SER A 156 27.39 16.55 2.01
C SER A 156 26.51 17.61 2.67
N ALA A 157 26.44 18.81 2.11
CA ALA A 157 25.59 19.89 2.62
C ALA A 157 24.09 19.62 2.39
N GLN A 158 23.74 18.96 1.29
CA GLN A 158 22.36 18.65 0.92
C GLN A 158 21.72 17.58 1.81
N ILE A 159 22.53 16.70 2.44
CA ILE A 159 22.00 15.60 3.26
C ILE A 159 21.90 15.93 4.75
N VAL A 160 22.34 17.11 5.20
CA VAL A 160 22.55 17.42 6.63
C VAL A 160 21.27 17.24 7.44
N GLU A 161 20.16 17.87 7.02
CA GLU A 161 18.90 17.82 7.76
C GLU A 161 18.27 16.43 7.72
N VAL A 162 18.34 15.74 6.57
CA VAL A 162 17.83 14.36 6.44
C VAL A 162 18.65 13.38 7.28
N LYS A 163 19.99 13.51 7.32
CA LYS A 163 20.86 12.69 8.17
C LYS A 163 20.60 12.95 9.64
N LYS A 164 20.49 14.21 10.05
CA LYS A 164 20.16 14.58 11.43
C LYS A 164 18.83 13.94 11.85
N ALA A 165 17.80 14.10 11.02
CA ALA A 165 16.50 13.50 11.26
C ALA A 165 16.55 11.96 11.33
N LEU A 166 17.38 11.33 10.49
CA LEU A 166 17.59 9.87 10.51
C LEU A 166 18.19 9.39 11.84
N LEU A 167 19.26 10.04 12.29
CA LEU A 167 19.93 9.69 13.55
C LEU A 167 19.00 9.89 14.74
N GLU A 168 18.24 10.99 14.77
CA GLU A 168 17.24 11.26 15.81
C GLU A 168 16.11 10.22 15.79
N HIS A 169 15.57 9.89 14.61
CA HIS A 169 14.45 8.96 14.46
C HIS A 169 14.78 7.54 14.93
N PHE A 170 15.99 7.08 14.66
CA PHE A 170 16.45 5.74 15.04
C PHE A 170 17.29 5.72 16.33
N ALA A 171 17.44 6.86 17.02
CA ALA A 171 18.27 7.04 18.21
C ALA A 171 19.71 6.52 18.02
N LEU A 172 20.35 6.92 16.92
CA LEU A 172 21.69 6.49 16.53
C LEU A 172 22.72 7.60 16.73
N GLU A 173 23.92 7.24 17.19
CA GLU A 173 25.06 8.17 17.26
C GLU A 173 25.76 8.35 15.90
N SER A 174 25.66 7.35 15.02
CA SER A 174 26.26 7.37 13.69
C SER A 174 25.49 6.51 12.69
N LYS A 175 25.73 6.71 11.38
CA LYS A 175 25.11 5.92 10.32
C LYS A 175 25.39 4.41 10.43
N LEU A 176 26.51 4.02 11.06
CA LEU A 176 26.87 2.60 11.21
C LEU A 176 25.85 1.84 12.07
N GLY A 177 25.17 2.53 13.00
CA GLY A 177 24.11 1.93 13.80
C GLY A 177 22.88 1.48 12.98
N LEU A 178 22.73 1.95 11.73
CA LEU A 178 21.69 1.41 10.84
C LEU A 178 21.93 -0.05 10.48
N LEU A 179 23.17 -0.56 10.53
CA LEU A 179 23.45 -1.95 10.20
C LEU A 179 22.72 -2.90 11.15
N ASP A 180 22.63 -2.56 12.45
CA ASP A 180 21.92 -3.37 13.44
C ASP A 180 20.40 -3.39 13.21
N ILE A 181 19.85 -2.36 12.57
CA ILE A 181 18.44 -2.25 12.20
C ILE A 181 18.17 -3.04 10.91
N LEU A 182 19.02 -2.85 9.89
CA LEU A 182 18.82 -3.42 8.55
C LEU A 182 19.15 -4.91 8.46
N TYR A 183 20.15 -5.37 9.22
CA TYR A 183 20.60 -6.77 9.23
C TYR A 183 20.11 -7.55 10.46
N ASN A 184 19.14 -6.99 11.20
CA ASN A 184 18.53 -7.69 12.33
C ASN A 184 17.89 -9.01 11.88
N PRO A 185 18.11 -10.15 12.57
CA PRO A 185 17.42 -11.40 12.27
C PRO A 185 15.88 -11.28 12.36
N ASN A 186 15.39 -10.34 13.16
CA ASN A 186 13.97 -9.97 13.28
C ASN A 186 13.70 -8.63 12.58
N PHE A 187 14.18 -8.48 11.34
CA PHE A 187 14.02 -7.27 10.54
C PHE A 187 12.57 -6.77 10.52
N ASN A 188 12.39 -5.49 10.83
CA ASN A 188 11.08 -4.86 10.89
C ASN A 188 10.95 -3.79 9.77
N LYS A 189 10.31 -4.20 8.67
CA LYS A 189 10.04 -3.32 7.52
C LYS A 189 9.26 -2.05 7.92
N SER A 190 8.27 -2.19 8.79
CA SER A 190 7.42 -1.08 9.23
C SER A 190 8.19 -0.07 10.08
N LEU A 191 9.12 -0.53 10.92
CA LEU A 191 10.03 0.33 11.66
C LEU A 191 10.89 1.16 10.71
N VAL A 192 11.49 0.54 9.70
CA VAL A 192 12.29 1.28 8.71
C VAL A 192 11.40 2.28 7.95
N ALA A 193 10.26 1.83 7.42
CA ALA A 193 9.32 2.67 6.67
C ALA A 193 8.75 3.86 7.47
N SER A 194 8.75 3.78 8.82
CA SER A 194 8.26 4.85 9.68
C SER A 194 9.05 6.16 9.52
N PHE A 195 10.33 6.08 9.12
CA PHE A 195 11.15 7.27 8.84
C PHE A 195 10.64 8.09 7.65
N CYS A 196 9.86 7.50 6.75
CA CYS A 196 9.25 8.21 5.63
C CYS A 196 8.40 9.42 6.07
N LYS A 197 7.73 9.32 7.23
CA LYS A 197 6.98 10.45 7.78
C LYS A 197 7.92 11.58 8.20
N LYS A 198 9.07 11.24 8.79
CA LYS A 198 10.05 12.26 9.16
C LYS A 198 10.66 12.93 7.94
N LEU A 199 10.90 12.17 6.86
CA LEU A 199 11.33 12.73 5.57
C LEU A 199 10.31 13.74 5.01
N SER A 200 9.01 13.49 5.12
CA SER A 200 8.01 14.46 4.67
C SER A 200 8.03 15.74 5.51
N GLU A 201 8.22 15.63 6.83
CA GLU A 201 8.35 16.81 7.71
C GLU A 201 9.59 17.65 7.37
N VAL A 202 10.70 17.00 7.01
CA VAL A 202 11.93 17.68 6.57
C VAL A 202 11.70 18.40 5.23
N ALA A 203 11.01 17.75 4.28
CA ALA A 203 10.63 18.36 3.01
C ALA A 203 9.67 19.56 3.21
N ASP A 204 8.72 19.48 4.13
CA ASP A 204 7.82 20.59 4.49
C ASP A 204 8.60 21.78 5.09
N GLY A 205 9.77 21.52 5.70
CA GLY A 205 10.73 22.54 6.15
C GLY A 205 11.49 23.25 5.02
N GLY A 206 11.28 22.86 3.76
CA GLY A 206 11.94 23.44 2.58
C GLY A 206 13.21 22.72 2.13
N ASP A 207 13.52 21.55 2.68
CA ASP A 207 14.70 20.77 2.29
C ASP A 207 14.52 20.17 0.88
N ALA A 208 15.36 20.62 -0.06
CA ALA A 208 15.26 20.22 -1.46
C ALA A 208 15.60 18.74 -1.68
N PHE A 209 16.54 18.19 -0.91
CA PHE A 209 16.93 16.79 -1.02
C PHE A 209 15.81 15.85 -0.56
N ALA A 210 15.15 16.17 0.55
CA ALA A 210 13.97 15.45 1.03
C ALA A 210 12.82 15.53 0.00
N ALA A 211 12.56 16.70 -0.57
CA ALA A 211 11.55 16.87 -1.62
C ALA A 211 11.87 16.05 -2.88
N GLU A 212 13.15 15.97 -3.29
CA GLU A 212 13.60 15.15 -4.42
C GLU A 212 13.30 13.66 -4.22
N LEU A 213 13.50 13.12 -3.00
CA LEU A 213 13.18 11.72 -2.69
C LEU A 213 11.70 11.38 -2.95
N PHE A 214 10.78 12.31 -2.68
CA PHE A 214 9.36 12.14 -3.00
C PHE A 214 9.06 12.38 -4.47
N SER A 215 9.76 13.30 -5.14
CA SER A 215 9.66 13.47 -6.60
C SER A 215 10.02 12.16 -7.32
N ASP A 216 11.10 11.51 -6.87
CA ASP A 216 11.50 10.19 -7.35
C ASP A 216 10.45 9.10 -7.09
N ALA A 217 9.75 9.17 -5.95
CA ALA A 217 8.62 8.29 -5.67
C ALA A 217 7.47 8.50 -6.65
N GLY A 218 7.14 9.76 -6.98
CA GLY A 218 6.16 10.10 -8.01
C GLY A 218 6.54 9.54 -9.38
N LYS A 219 7.81 9.69 -9.78
CA LYS A 219 8.34 9.09 -11.01
C LYS A 219 8.19 7.56 -11.01
N ALA A 220 8.54 6.90 -9.91
CA ALA A 220 8.39 5.45 -9.79
C ALA A 220 6.92 5.02 -9.97
N LEU A 221 5.97 5.72 -9.37
CA LEU A 221 4.54 5.44 -9.56
C LEU A 221 4.08 5.65 -11.02
N ALA A 222 4.55 6.71 -11.68
CA ALA A 222 4.26 6.94 -13.09
C ALA A 222 4.80 5.81 -13.98
N GLN A 223 5.99 5.27 -13.69
CA GLN A 223 6.55 4.11 -14.40
C GLN A 223 5.64 2.88 -14.33
N HIS A 224 4.97 2.67 -13.19
CA HIS A 224 4.02 1.56 -13.04
C HIS A 224 2.79 1.78 -13.93
N LEU A 225 2.22 2.99 -13.95
CA LEU A 225 1.08 3.31 -14.81
C LEU A 225 1.42 3.23 -16.30
N VAL A 226 2.59 3.72 -16.69
CA VAL A 226 3.12 3.61 -18.05
C VAL A 226 3.30 2.15 -18.48
N SER A 227 3.68 1.28 -17.55
CA SER A 227 3.89 -0.14 -17.82
C SER A 227 2.56 -0.89 -17.94
N ILE A 228 1.62 -0.64 -17.01
CA ILE A 228 0.31 -1.32 -17.00
C ILE A 228 -0.59 -0.87 -18.16
N SER A 229 -0.44 0.37 -18.65
CA SER A 229 -1.25 0.91 -19.75
C SER A 229 -1.11 0.13 -21.07
N ARG A 230 -0.06 -0.69 -21.22
CA ARG A 230 0.10 -1.62 -22.33
C ARG A 230 -0.99 -2.68 -22.39
N HIS A 231 -1.65 -2.95 -21.26
CA HIS A 231 -2.75 -3.89 -21.11
C HIS A 231 -4.13 -3.22 -21.13
N CYS A 232 -4.19 -1.89 -21.17
CA CYS A 232 -5.45 -1.16 -21.29
C CYS A 232 -6.02 -1.22 -22.71
N ASP A 233 -7.35 -1.28 -22.84
CA ASP A 233 -8.02 -1.03 -24.11
C ASP A 233 -8.01 0.47 -24.48
N ALA A 234 -8.45 0.79 -25.70
CA ALA A 234 -8.44 2.15 -26.21
C ALA A 234 -9.37 3.09 -25.42
N GLU A 235 -10.45 2.60 -24.80
CA GLU A 235 -11.36 3.43 -24.01
C GLU A 235 -10.72 3.78 -22.66
N MET A 236 -10.08 2.83 -21.98
CA MET A 236 -9.31 3.07 -20.75
C MET A 236 -8.15 4.06 -20.95
N LEU A 237 -7.58 4.14 -22.15
CA LEU A 237 -6.51 5.10 -22.43
C LEU A 237 -7.03 6.54 -22.61
N LYS A 238 -8.30 6.74 -22.97
CA LYS A 238 -8.92 8.08 -23.03
C LYS A 238 -9.07 8.68 -21.64
N GLU A 239 -9.48 7.87 -20.68
CA GLU A 239 -9.58 8.24 -19.27
C GLU A 239 -9.23 7.03 -18.42
N LEU A 240 -8.07 7.10 -17.76
CA LEU A 240 -7.55 6.04 -16.92
C LEU A 240 -7.93 6.31 -15.45
N PRO A 241 -8.94 5.62 -14.89
CA PRO A 241 -9.28 5.73 -13.48
C PRO A 241 -8.28 4.95 -12.63
N VAL A 242 -7.61 5.62 -11.70
CA VAL A 242 -6.61 4.99 -10.82
C VAL A 242 -7.01 5.22 -9.38
N VAL A 243 -7.19 4.15 -8.61
CA VAL A 243 -7.37 4.27 -7.15
C VAL A 243 -6.00 4.29 -6.50
N VAL A 244 -5.73 5.33 -5.70
CA VAL A 244 -4.49 5.45 -4.93
C VAL A 244 -4.71 5.02 -3.48
N ILE A 245 -3.84 4.14 -2.99
CA ILE A 245 -3.88 3.61 -1.63
C ILE A 245 -2.48 3.71 -1.03
N GLY A 246 -2.40 4.16 0.22
CA GLY A 246 -1.16 4.20 0.99
C GLY A 246 -0.89 5.57 1.60
N SER A 247 -0.24 5.58 2.76
CA SER A 247 0.03 6.81 3.51
C SER A 247 1.01 7.76 2.82
N VAL A 248 1.81 7.27 1.86
CA VAL A 248 2.77 8.08 1.10
C VAL A 248 2.08 9.18 0.28
N PHE A 249 0.83 8.96 -0.16
CA PHE A 249 0.03 9.96 -0.87
C PHE A 249 -0.35 11.18 -0.01
N LYS A 250 -0.13 11.14 1.31
CA LYS A 250 -0.21 12.34 2.17
C LYS A 250 0.87 13.39 1.81
N SER A 251 1.94 12.97 1.13
CA SER A 251 3.04 13.80 0.64
C SER A 251 2.98 14.01 -0.87
N TRP A 252 1.78 13.88 -1.47
CA TRP A 252 1.59 13.93 -2.92
C TRP A 252 2.07 15.24 -3.56
N HIS A 253 2.00 16.36 -2.86
CA HIS A 253 2.47 17.66 -3.35
C HIS A 253 3.95 17.63 -3.74
N PHE A 254 4.78 16.82 -3.07
CA PHE A 254 6.18 16.62 -3.46
C PHE A 254 6.36 15.59 -4.59
N MET A 255 5.44 14.63 -4.71
CA MET A 255 5.49 13.54 -5.69
C MET A 255 4.97 13.98 -7.07
N LYS A 256 4.01 14.90 -7.10
CA LYS A 256 3.25 15.30 -8.30
C LYS A 256 4.15 15.69 -9.46
N SER A 257 5.17 16.52 -9.23
CA SER A 257 6.06 17.00 -10.28
C SER A 257 6.86 15.87 -10.94
N GLY A 258 7.34 14.90 -10.16
CA GLY A 258 8.08 13.74 -10.67
C GLY A 258 7.17 12.78 -11.44
N PHE A 259 5.93 12.62 -10.96
CA PHE A 259 4.89 11.85 -11.64
C PHE A 259 4.53 12.48 -13.00
N GLU A 260 4.15 13.76 -13.02
CA GLU A 260 3.76 14.51 -14.23
C GLU A 260 4.88 14.52 -15.28
N ARG A 261 6.11 14.81 -14.86
CA ARG A 261 7.26 14.85 -15.75
C ARG A 261 7.43 13.52 -16.49
N HIS A 262 7.41 12.42 -15.74
CA HIS A 262 7.61 11.09 -16.34
C HIS A 262 6.44 10.67 -17.23
N MET A 263 5.21 11.00 -16.86
CA MET A 263 4.03 10.74 -17.69
C MET A 263 4.11 11.47 -19.03
N ASN A 264 4.50 12.75 -19.03
CA ASN A 264 4.67 13.55 -20.24
C ASN A 264 5.77 12.98 -21.15
N GLU A 265 6.94 12.65 -20.59
CA GLU A 265 8.04 12.02 -21.34
C GLU A 265 7.61 10.69 -21.97
N ALA A 266 6.90 9.85 -21.21
CA ALA A 266 6.43 8.56 -21.69
C ALA A 266 5.35 8.71 -22.78
N ASN A 267 4.40 9.63 -22.61
CA ASN A 267 3.37 9.90 -23.63
C ASN A 267 3.97 10.40 -24.94
N ALA A 268 4.96 11.31 -24.88
CA ALA A 268 5.68 11.78 -26.06
C ALA A 268 6.36 10.60 -26.79
N ALA A 269 7.00 9.69 -26.05
CA ALA A 269 7.61 8.50 -26.62
C ALA A 269 6.59 7.51 -27.21
N MET A 270 5.44 7.31 -26.56
CA MET A 270 4.38 6.40 -27.02
C MET A 270 3.70 6.88 -28.29
N LEU A 271 3.46 8.20 -28.42
CA LEU A 271 2.90 8.81 -29.63
C LEU A 271 3.73 8.47 -30.87
N THR A 272 5.06 8.48 -30.74
CA THR A 272 5.95 8.20 -31.89
C THR A 272 5.99 6.73 -32.31
N LYS A 273 5.61 5.79 -31.44
CA LYS A 273 5.86 4.35 -31.64
C LYS A 273 4.62 3.49 -31.78
N LEU A 274 3.54 3.82 -31.08
CA LEU A 274 2.44 2.86 -30.85
C LEU A 274 1.03 3.46 -30.91
N ASP A 275 0.86 4.79 -31.05
CA ASP A 275 -0.44 5.50 -30.96
C ASP A 275 -1.31 5.05 -29.78
N ARG A 276 -0.70 4.92 -28.60
CA ARG A 276 -1.31 4.40 -27.37
C ARG A 276 -1.05 5.30 -26.17
N ARG A 277 -1.07 6.62 -26.36
CA ARG A 277 -0.89 7.58 -25.27
C ARG A 277 -2.05 7.54 -24.29
N ILE A 278 -1.78 7.94 -23.05
CA ILE A 278 -2.79 8.15 -22.02
C ILE A 278 -3.22 9.62 -22.10
N TYR A 279 -4.50 9.86 -22.39
CA TYR A 279 -5.04 11.22 -22.59
C TYR A 279 -5.41 11.91 -21.29
N ARG A 280 -6.04 11.15 -20.38
CA ARG A 280 -6.48 11.65 -19.09
C ARG A 280 -6.24 10.61 -18.01
N ILE A 281 -5.79 11.08 -16.85
CA ILE A 281 -5.70 10.26 -15.63
C ILE A 281 -6.57 10.91 -14.57
N VAL A 282 -7.42 10.13 -13.93
CA VAL A 282 -8.17 10.55 -12.75
C VAL A 282 -7.75 9.68 -11.59
N LEU A 283 -7.03 10.28 -10.64
CA LEU A 283 -6.67 9.63 -9.39
C LEU A 283 -7.85 9.73 -8.43
N TYR A 284 -8.17 8.62 -7.78
CA TYR A 284 -9.24 8.51 -6.79
C TYR A 284 -8.69 8.06 -5.44
N GLN A 285 -9.21 8.65 -4.37
CA GLN A 285 -9.03 8.13 -3.01
C GLN A 285 -10.29 7.43 -2.55
N LEU A 286 -10.13 6.30 -1.87
CA LEU A 286 -11.24 5.63 -1.19
C LEU A 286 -11.70 6.46 0.01
N GLU A 287 -13.01 6.59 0.18
CA GLU A 287 -13.63 7.21 1.36
C GLU A 287 -14.01 6.17 2.41
N CYS A 288 -13.77 4.89 2.12
CA CYS A 288 -13.99 3.77 3.03
C CYS A 288 -12.80 2.81 3.04
N SER A 289 -12.76 1.93 4.03
CA SER A 289 -11.72 0.90 4.13
C SER A 289 -11.85 -0.14 3.02
N SER A 290 -10.73 -0.57 2.42
CA SER A 290 -10.71 -1.65 1.43
C SER A 290 -11.22 -3.00 1.99
N ALA A 291 -11.24 -3.15 3.32
CA ALA A 291 -11.88 -4.27 4.00
C ALA A 291 -13.38 -4.39 3.68
N VAL A 292 -14.06 -3.30 3.32
CA VAL A 292 -15.46 -3.39 2.86
C VAL A 292 -15.56 -4.14 1.53
N GLY A 293 -14.65 -3.86 0.58
CA GLY A 293 -14.58 -4.59 -0.69
C GLY A 293 -14.33 -6.10 -0.46
N ALA A 294 -13.42 -6.43 0.45
CA ALA A 294 -13.17 -7.81 0.84
C ALA A 294 -14.40 -8.48 1.47
N ALA A 295 -15.13 -7.79 2.36
CA ALA A 295 -16.36 -8.29 2.96
C ALA A 295 -17.47 -8.53 1.90
N ILE A 296 -17.62 -7.63 0.93
CA ILE A 296 -18.55 -7.80 -0.19
C ILE A 296 -18.19 -9.04 -1.02
N LEU A 297 -16.91 -9.23 -1.34
CA LEU A 297 -16.44 -10.40 -2.08
C LEU A 297 -16.68 -11.70 -1.29
N GLY A 298 -16.44 -11.69 0.03
CA GLY A 298 -16.76 -12.81 0.93
C GLY A 298 -18.24 -13.15 0.92
N ALA A 299 -19.11 -12.13 1.01
CA ALA A 299 -20.57 -12.31 1.00
C ALA A 299 -21.09 -12.81 -0.35
N LYS A 300 -20.45 -12.47 -1.49
CA LYS A 300 -20.83 -13.02 -2.81
C LYS A 300 -20.62 -14.52 -2.93
N GLN A 301 -19.78 -15.12 -2.08
CA GLN A 301 -19.54 -16.56 -2.03
C GLN A 301 -20.52 -17.30 -1.10
N THR A 302 -21.43 -16.58 -0.44
CA THR A 302 -22.50 -17.16 0.36
C THR A 302 -23.85 -16.94 -0.32
N ASN A 303 -24.88 -17.67 0.10
CA ASN A 303 -26.27 -17.44 -0.34
C ASN A 303 -26.89 -16.15 0.26
N CYS A 304 -26.08 -15.20 0.74
CA CYS A 304 -26.57 -13.93 1.23
C CYS A 304 -26.93 -13.01 0.06
N GLU A 305 -28.09 -12.35 0.11
CA GLU A 305 -28.48 -11.36 -0.91
C GLU A 305 -27.48 -10.19 -0.93
N THR A 306 -26.53 -10.24 -1.87
CA THR A 306 -25.47 -9.21 -1.98
C THR A 306 -25.98 -7.90 -2.58
N THR A 307 -27.16 -7.90 -3.19
CA THR A 307 -27.84 -6.71 -3.73
C THR A 307 -27.97 -5.60 -2.69
N THR A 308 -28.20 -5.96 -1.43
CA THR A 308 -28.38 -5.03 -0.29
C THR A 308 -27.07 -4.47 0.26
N ILE A 309 -25.94 -5.17 0.03
CA ILE A 309 -24.59 -4.73 0.40
C ILE A 309 -23.98 -3.87 -0.73
N CYS A 310 -24.27 -4.23 -1.98
CA CYS A 310 -23.88 -3.46 -3.18
C CYS A 310 -24.62 -2.11 -3.28
N SER A 311 -25.84 -2.01 -2.76
CA SER A 311 -26.64 -0.77 -2.69
C SER A 311 -26.32 0.11 -1.47
N PHE A 312 -25.64 -0.45 -0.45
CA PHE A 312 -24.88 0.36 0.49
C PHE A 312 -23.84 1.12 -0.34
N GLY A 313 -23.76 2.45 -0.23
CA GLY A 313 -23.01 3.37 -1.11
C GLY A 313 -21.48 3.16 -1.23
N VAL A 314 -20.99 1.97 -0.89
CA VAL A 314 -19.60 1.57 -0.79
C VAL A 314 -19.03 1.03 -2.11
N LEU A 315 -19.86 0.69 -3.09
CA LEU A 315 -19.34 0.46 -4.44
C LEU A 315 -18.82 1.73 -5.13
N GLN A 316 -19.01 2.93 -4.55
CA GLN A 316 -18.68 4.20 -5.22
C GLN A 316 -18.25 5.38 -4.32
N SER A 317 -17.98 5.21 -3.02
CA SER A 317 -17.45 6.33 -2.20
C SER A 317 -15.95 6.50 -2.47
N LYS A 318 -15.61 6.92 -3.67
CA LYS A 318 -14.28 7.36 -4.05
C LYS A 318 -14.40 8.82 -4.46
N LYS A 319 -13.51 9.65 -3.93
CA LYS A 319 -13.44 11.05 -4.33
C LYS A 319 -12.30 11.24 -5.30
N VAL A 320 -12.49 12.17 -6.24
CA VAL A 320 -11.39 12.63 -7.09
C VAL A 320 -10.31 13.20 -6.18
N PHE A 321 -9.10 12.69 -6.34
CA PHE A 321 -7.91 13.10 -5.63
C PHE A 321 -7.08 14.10 -6.45
N GLU A 322 -6.87 13.80 -7.74
CA GLU A 322 -6.10 14.61 -8.67
C GLU A 322 -6.50 14.26 -10.12
N GLU A 323 -6.39 15.21 -11.03
CA GLU A 323 -6.63 14.99 -12.46
C GLU A 323 -5.46 15.48 -13.31
N PHE A 324 -5.14 14.73 -14.36
CA PHE A 324 -4.14 15.09 -15.35
C PHE A 324 -4.71 14.99 -16.75
N ASN A 325 -4.43 15.99 -17.58
CA ASN A 325 -4.75 16.00 -19.01
C ASN A 325 -3.44 16.14 -19.81
N PHE A 326 -3.22 15.27 -20.79
CA PHE A 326 -1.98 15.15 -21.57
C PHE A 326 -2.19 15.24 -23.09
#